data_AF-A0A9D1H6N5-F1
#
_entry.id   AF-A0A9D1H6N5-F1
#
_cell.length_a   1.000
_cell.length_b   1.000
_cell.length_c   1.000
_cell.angle_alpha   90.00
_cell.angle_beta   90.00
_cell.angle_gamma   90.00
#
_symmetry.space_group_name_H-M   'P 1'
#
loop_
_entity.id
_entity.type
_entity.pdbx_description
1 polymer ?
#
loop_
_entity_poly.entity_id
_entity_poly.type
_entity_poly.pdbx_seq_one_letter_code
_entity_poly.pdbx_strand_id
1 'polypeptide(L)'
;MRLFSARTDKRIAHYQQELIETHYREVENMYRQMRGWRHDYRNHIQVMKAYAATENWEAIKEYLDQLDEDLTHVDLAVKTGNPMTDAILNSKISLAKSRKIQVSADAHIPVKLSSPEIDLCCILGNLFDNAIEA
;
A
#
# COMPACT_ATOMS: atom_id res chain seq x y z
N MET A 1 -37.99 -0.24 27.08
CA MET A 1 -37.51 -0.15 25.68
C MET A 1 -36.68 1.12 25.37
N ARG A 2 -37.05 2.33 25.81
CA ARG A 2 -36.28 3.58 25.55
C ARG A 2 -34.82 3.62 26.02
N LEU A 3 -34.49 3.00 27.16
CA LEU A 3 -33.12 2.98 27.68
C LEU A 3 -32.18 2.08 26.88
N PHE A 4 -32.73 1.05 26.22
CA PHE A 4 -31.96 0.17 25.34
C PHE A 4 -31.63 0.89 24.02
N SER A 5 -32.59 1.64 23.44
CA SER A 5 -32.33 2.41 22.21
C SER A 5 -31.28 3.51 22.44
N ALA A 6 -31.35 4.24 23.56
CA ALA A 6 -30.37 5.29 23.85
C ALA A 6 -28.93 4.75 24.03
N ARG A 7 -28.78 3.54 24.58
CA ARG A 7 -27.46 2.88 24.69
C ARG A 7 -26.96 2.36 23.35
N THR A 8 -27.83 1.84 22.49
CA THR A 8 -27.45 1.42 21.13
C THR A 8 -27.09 2.61 20.26
N ASP A 9 -27.84 3.71 20.33
CA ASP A 9 -27.55 4.94 19.57
C ASP A 9 -26.20 5.55 19.97
N LYS A 10 -25.88 5.53 21.27
CA LYS A 10 -24.59 6.01 21.77
C LYS A 10 -23.42 5.11 21.33
N ARG A 11 -23.63 3.79 21.26
CA ARG A 11 -22.65 2.85 20.69
C ARG A 11 -22.45 3.05 19.20
N ILE A 12 -23.54 3.27 18.45
CA ILE A 12 -23.50 3.54 17.00
C ILE A 12 -22.75 4.84 16.72
N ALA A 13 -23.04 5.91 17.47
CA ALA A 13 -22.34 7.18 17.32
C ALA A 13 -20.84 7.07 17.64
N HIS A 14 -20.48 6.33 18.70
CA HIS A 14 -19.08 6.09 19.03
C HIS A 14 -18.35 5.30 17.93
N TYR A 15 -19.00 4.25 17.42
CA TYR A 15 -18.46 3.45 16.32
C TYR A 15 -18.30 4.26 15.03
N GLN A 16 -19.27 5.12 14.70
CA GLN A 16 -19.16 6.04 13.55
C GLN A 16 -18.00 7.02 13.71
N GLN A 17 -17.75 7.50 14.93
CA GLN A 17 -16.64 8.40 15.21
C GLN A 17 -15.28 7.69 15.07
N GLU A 18 -15.14 6.49 15.60
CA GLU A 18 -13.93 5.66 15.42
C GLU A 18 -13.67 5.34 13.94
N LEU A 19 -14.73 5.05 13.17
CA LEU A 19 -14.62 4.78 11.74
C LEU A 19 -14.11 6.01 10.97
N ILE A 20 -14.64 7.19 11.28
CA ILE A 20 -14.20 8.45 10.65
C ILE A 20 -12.73 8.75 11.01
N GLU A 21 -12.35 8.62 12.28
CA GLU A 21 -10.95 8.83 12.70
C GLU A 21 -9.98 7.87 12.01
N THR A 22 -10.40 6.61 11.84
CA THR A 22 -9.59 5.60 11.14
C THR A 22 -9.41 5.98 9.68
N HIS A 23 -10.49 6.34 8.98
CA HIS A 23 -10.40 6.81 7.59
C HIS A 23 -9.53 8.06 7.43
N TYR A 24 -9.59 9.01 8.37
CA TYR A 24 -8.71 10.18 8.35
C TYR A 24 -7.23 9.79 8.46
N ARG A 25 -6.89 8.87 9.36
CA ARG A 25 -5.51 8.37 9.51
C ARG A 25 -5.06 7.61 8.26
N GLU A 26 -5.92 6.82 7.65
CA GLU A 26 -5.62 6.10 6.40
C GLU A 26 -5.33 7.07 5.25
N VAL A 27 -6.17 8.09 5.08
CA VAL A 27 -5.97 9.14 4.06
C VAL A 27 -4.65 9.88 4.32
N GLU A 28 -4.37 10.25 5.57
CA GLU A 28 -3.11 10.91 5.93
C GLU A 28 -1.89 10.05 5.63
N ASN A 29 -1.95 8.75 5.96
CA ASN A 29 -0.90 7.78 5.68
C ASN A 29 -0.67 7.62 4.17
N MET A 30 -1.74 7.54 3.38
CA MET A 30 -1.66 7.53 1.91
C MET A 30 -1.00 8.81 1.38
N TYR A 31 -1.38 9.99 1.89
CA TYR A 31 -0.75 11.25 1.50
C TYR A 31 0.73 11.31 1.88
N ARG A 32 1.13 10.75 3.03
CA ARG A 32 2.53 10.65 3.44
C ARG A 32 3.32 9.74 2.50
N GLN A 33 2.77 8.58 2.14
CA GLN A 33 3.39 7.67 1.17
C GLN A 33 3.55 8.32 -0.20
N MET A 34 2.51 8.99 -0.71
CA MET A 34 2.57 9.69 -2.00
C MET A 34 3.63 10.80 -2.02
N ARG A 35 3.87 11.48 -0.89
CA ARG A 35 4.98 12.45 -0.77
C ARG A 35 6.35 11.78 -0.85
N GLY A 36 6.51 10.60 -0.24
CA GLY A 36 7.73 9.79 -0.37
C GLY A 36 8.00 9.43 -1.82
N TRP A 37 7.01 8.82 -2.48
CA TRP A 37 7.08 8.49 -3.92
C TRP A 37 7.44 9.69 -4.79
N ARG A 38 6.83 10.85 -4.54
CA ARG A 38 7.13 12.08 -5.30
C ARG A 38 8.57 12.54 -5.10
N HIS A 39 9.09 12.43 -3.88
CA HIS A 39 10.46 12.79 -3.57
C HIS A 39 11.45 11.85 -4.29
N ASP A 40 11.23 10.55 -4.18
CA ASP A 40 12.13 9.55 -4.76
C ASP A 40 12.11 9.61 -6.29
N TYR A 41 10.93 9.78 -6.88
CA TYR A 41 10.77 10.01 -8.32
C TYR A 41 11.51 11.26 -8.80
N ARG A 42 11.48 12.34 -8.02
CA ARG A 42 12.24 13.55 -8.33
C ARG A 42 13.74 13.30 -8.31
N ASN A 43 14.23 12.48 -7.37
CA ASN A 43 15.64 12.11 -7.30
C ASN A 43 16.06 11.27 -8.52
N HIS A 44 15.28 10.26 -8.91
CA HIS A 44 15.56 9.46 -10.11
C HIS A 44 15.65 10.34 -11.38
N ILE A 45 14.73 11.30 -11.54
CA ILE A 45 14.80 12.28 -12.64
C ILE A 45 16.07 13.13 -12.57
N GLN A 46 16.48 13.56 -11.38
CA GLN A 46 17.70 14.36 -11.23
C GLN A 46 18.96 13.58 -11.59
N VAL A 47 19.05 12.31 -11.18
CA VAL A 47 20.16 11.41 -11.54
C VAL A 47 20.24 11.23 -13.05
N MET A 48 19.10 10.91 -13.71
CA MET A 48 19.06 10.79 -15.17
C MET A 48 19.43 12.10 -15.88
N LYS A 49 18.98 13.26 -15.37
CA LYS A 49 19.37 14.57 -15.91
C LYS A 49 20.87 14.84 -15.77
N ALA A 50 21.49 14.41 -14.68
CA ALA A 50 22.93 14.57 -14.47
C ALA A 50 23.75 13.74 -15.47
N TYR A 51 23.34 12.49 -15.72
CA TYR A 51 23.96 11.67 -16.76
C TYR A 51 23.72 12.23 -18.16
N ALA A 52 22.51 12.74 -18.44
CA ALA A 52 22.20 13.35 -19.74
C ALA A 52 23.02 14.63 -20.01
N ALA A 53 23.28 15.43 -18.97
CA ALA A 53 24.11 16.63 -19.09
C ALA A 53 25.58 16.34 -19.41
N THR A 54 26.04 15.12 -19.12
CA THR A 54 27.40 14.65 -19.46
C THR A 54 27.42 13.74 -20.69
N GLU A 55 26.30 13.64 -21.41
CA GLU A 55 26.11 12.75 -22.57
C GLU A 55 26.47 11.28 -22.28
N ASN A 56 26.37 10.86 -21.02
CA ASN A 56 26.69 9.50 -20.61
C ASN A 56 25.46 8.59 -20.79
N TRP A 57 25.17 8.26 -22.04
CA TRP A 57 24.02 7.45 -22.43
C TRP A 57 24.08 6.01 -21.90
N GLU A 58 25.28 5.47 -21.67
CA GLU A 58 25.45 4.13 -21.12
C GLU A 58 25.02 4.08 -19.66
N ALA A 59 25.43 5.08 -18.86
CA ALA A 59 25.00 5.18 -17.46
C ALA A 59 23.48 5.40 -17.32
N ILE A 60 22.84 6.10 -18.26
CA ILE A 60 21.37 6.22 -18.27
C ILE A 60 20.72 4.87 -18.52
N LYS A 61 21.21 4.09 -19.51
CA LYS A 61 20.67 2.76 -19.80
C LYS A 61 20.83 1.83 -18.60
N GLU A 62 22.03 1.75 -18.04
CA GLU A 62 22.31 0.94 -16.86
C GLU A 62 21.46 1.36 -15.64
N TYR A 63 21.29 2.66 -15.42
CA TYR A 63 20.45 3.16 -14.34
C TYR A 63 18.96 2.86 -14.56
N LEU A 64 18.47 2.91 -15.80
CA LEU A 64 17.11 2.51 -16.16
C LEU A 64 16.90 1.00 -15.98
N ASP A 65 17.88 0.18 -16.37
CA ASP A 65 17.82 -1.27 -16.19
C ASP A 65 17.80 -1.65 -14.70
N GLN A 66 18.60 -0.97 -13.86
CA GLN A 66 18.53 -1.12 -12.39
C GLN A 66 17.17 -0.70 -11.83
N LEU A 67 16.60 0.40 -12.35
CA LEU A 67 15.28 0.88 -11.93
C LEU A 67 14.17 -0.10 -12.35
N ASP A 68 14.31 -0.73 -13.52
CA ASP A 68 13.41 -1.77 -14.01
C ASP A 68 13.59 -3.06 -13.20
N GLU A 69 14.81 -3.48 -12.87
CA GLU A 69 15.07 -4.62 -11.99
C GLU A 69 14.51 -4.41 -10.59
N ASP A 70 14.65 -3.22 -10.00
CA ASP A 70 14.03 -2.88 -8.70
C ASP A 70 12.50 -2.95 -8.77
N LEU A 71 11.90 -2.58 -9.91
CA LEU A 71 10.45 -2.70 -10.16
C LEU A 71 10.03 -4.15 -10.44
N THR A 72 10.90 -4.96 -11.05
CA THR A 72 10.64 -6.35 -11.46
C THR A 72 10.89 -7.34 -10.31
N HIS A 73 11.82 -7.03 -9.40
CA HIS A 73 12.06 -7.72 -8.14
C HIS A 73 11.01 -7.41 -7.06
N VAL A 74 10.03 -6.56 -7.36
CA VAL A 74 8.69 -6.73 -6.81
C VAL A 74 8.09 -7.97 -7.46
N ASP A 75 8.65 -9.15 -7.11
CA ASP A 75 7.98 -10.44 -7.26
C ASP A 75 6.59 -10.21 -6.71
N LEU A 76 5.59 -10.15 -7.60
CA LEU A 76 4.19 -10.08 -7.20
C LEU A 76 3.93 -11.42 -6.50
N ALA A 77 4.17 -11.47 -5.20
CA ALA A 77 3.95 -12.63 -4.36
C ALA A 77 2.48 -13.08 -4.43
N VAL A 78 1.59 -12.16 -4.83
CA VAL A 78 0.18 -12.43 -5.07
C VAL A 78 -0.29 -11.73 -6.34
N LYS A 79 -1.00 -12.47 -7.20
CA LYS A 79 -1.75 -11.93 -8.34
C LYS A 79 -3.15 -12.53 -8.38
N THR A 80 -4.10 -11.82 -7.80
CA THR A 80 -5.51 -12.23 -7.67
C THR A 80 -6.37 -11.80 -8.85
N GLY A 81 -5.89 -10.84 -9.66
CA GLY A 81 -6.67 -10.26 -10.75
C GLY A 81 -7.55 -9.08 -10.32
N ASN A 82 -7.56 -8.73 -9.04
CA ASN A 82 -8.08 -7.46 -8.53
C ASN A 82 -6.91 -6.48 -8.34
N PRO A 83 -6.77 -5.44 -9.18
CA PRO A 83 -5.59 -4.58 -9.16
C PRO A 83 -5.37 -3.85 -7.83
N MET A 84 -6.45 -3.46 -7.16
CA MET A 84 -6.37 -2.72 -5.90
C MET A 84 -5.89 -3.61 -4.76
N THR A 85 -6.38 -4.85 -4.72
CA THR A 85 -5.94 -5.82 -3.70
C THR A 85 -4.52 -6.31 -3.96
N ASP A 86 -4.16 -6.54 -5.23
CA ASP A 86 -2.82 -6.92 -5.63
C ASP A 86 -1.80 -5.83 -5.22
N ALA A 87 -2.14 -4.55 -5.38
CA ALA A 87 -1.27 -3.44 -4.97
C ALA A 87 -1.01 -3.43 -3.45
N ILE A 88 -2.06 -3.61 -2.63
CA ILE A 88 -1.94 -3.59 -1.16
C ILE A 88 -1.16 -4.81 -0.65
N LEU A 89 -1.50 -6.03 -1.13
CA LEU A 89 -0.82 -7.25 -0.70
C LEU A 89 0.65 -7.21 -1.04
N ASN A 90 1.00 -6.85 -2.27
CA ASN A 90 2.41 -6.80 -2.68
C ASN A 90 3.18 -5.68 -1.96
N SER A 91 2.56 -4.53 -1.69
CA SER A 91 3.16 -3.49 -0.86
C SER A 91 3.50 -3.98 0.55
N LYS A 92 2.58 -4.69 1.22
CA LYS A 92 2.78 -5.21 2.58
C LYS A 92 3.75 -6.40 2.62
N ILE A 93 3.71 -7.28 1.64
CA ILE A 93 4.65 -8.41 1.53
C ILE A 93 6.08 -7.89 1.33
N SER A 94 6.27 -6.88 0.47
CA SER A 94 7.57 -6.24 0.29
C SER A 94 8.06 -5.56 1.58
N LEU A 95 7.17 -4.89 2.31
CA LEU A 95 7.51 -4.31 3.61
C LEU A 95 7.96 -5.37 4.62
N ALA A 96 7.23 -6.49 4.73
CA ALA A 96 7.61 -7.59 5.61
C ALA A 96 8.95 -8.23 5.23
N LYS A 97 9.19 -8.48 3.93
CA LYS A 97 10.47 -8.98 3.41
C LYS A 97 11.63 -8.03 3.73
N SER A 98 11.42 -6.70 3.62
CA SER A 98 12.45 -5.70 3.98
C SER A 98 12.87 -5.76 5.45
N ARG A 99 11.96 -6.21 6.33
CA ARG A 99 12.20 -6.48 7.75
C ARG A 99 12.70 -7.91 8.02
N LYS A 100 13.04 -8.66 6.98
CA LYS A 100 13.46 -10.08 7.03
C LYS A 100 12.41 -11.01 7.65
N ILE A 101 11.13 -10.63 7.57
CA ILE A 101 10.01 -11.47 8.00
C ILE A 101 9.64 -12.40 6.84
N GLN A 102 9.60 -13.70 7.09
CA GLN A 102 9.14 -14.66 6.09
C GLN A 102 7.63 -14.52 5.89
N VAL A 103 7.22 -14.42 4.62
CA VAL A 103 5.81 -14.33 4.24
C VAL A 103 5.49 -15.42 3.23
N SER A 104 4.43 -16.18 3.52
CA SER A 104 3.79 -17.10 2.59
C SER A 104 2.38 -16.59 2.32
N ALA A 105 2.05 -16.35 1.05
CA ALA A 105 0.76 -15.81 0.65
C ALA A 105 0.13 -16.66 -0.46
N ASP A 106 -1.14 -17.03 -0.26
CA ASP A 106 -2.00 -17.64 -1.25
C ASP A 106 -3.34 -16.90 -1.18
N ALA A 107 -3.72 -16.22 -2.26
CA ALA A 107 -4.91 -15.38 -2.29
C ALA A 107 -5.70 -15.60 -3.58
N HIS A 108 -6.99 -15.89 -3.40
CA HIS A 108 -7.94 -16.09 -4.48
C HIS A 108 -9.11 -15.13 -4.27
N ILE A 109 -9.15 -14.05 -5.07
CA ILE A 109 -10.14 -12.98 -4.94
C ILE A 109 -10.89 -12.85 -6.25
N PRO A 110 -12.24 -12.80 -6.23
CA PRO A 110 -13.00 -12.61 -7.44
C PRO A 110 -12.80 -11.20 -8.01
N VAL A 111 -12.73 -11.10 -9.35
CA VAL A 111 -12.51 -9.83 -10.09
C VAL A 111 -13.54 -8.76 -9.74
N LYS A 112 -14.74 -9.16 -9.32
CA LYS A 112 -15.84 -8.27 -8.93
C LYS A 112 -16.30 -8.62 -7.53
N LEU A 113 -16.07 -7.72 -6.58
CA LEU A 113 -16.54 -7.84 -5.21
C LEU A 113 -17.96 -7.29 -5.07
N SER A 114 -18.75 -7.89 -4.19
CA SER A 114 -20.06 -7.38 -3.79
C SER A 114 -19.95 -6.23 -2.77
N SER A 115 -18.79 -6.09 -2.14
CA SER A 115 -18.42 -5.01 -1.21
C SER A 115 -17.48 -4.01 -1.87
N PRO A 116 -17.36 -2.78 -1.32
CA PRO A 116 -16.34 -1.83 -1.76
C PRO A 116 -14.94 -2.45 -1.65
N GLU A 117 -14.15 -2.34 -2.73
CA GLU A 117 -12.78 -2.89 -2.77
C GLU A 117 -11.86 -2.22 -1.75
N ILE A 118 -12.16 -0.96 -1.42
CA ILE A 118 -11.50 -0.17 -0.38
C ILE A 118 -11.60 -0.85 0.98
N ASP A 119 -12.76 -1.37 1.35
CA ASP A 119 -12.98 -2.00 2.67
C ASP A 119 -12.11 -3.26 2.82
N LEU A 120 -12.04 -4.07 1.76
CA LEU A 120 -11.18 -5.26 1.74
C LEU A 120 -9.71 -4.88 1.88
N CYS A 121 -9.27 -3.84 1.17
CA CYS A 121 -7.91 -3.32 1.25
C CYS A 121 -7.57 -2.80 2.66
N CYS A 122 -8.48 -2.10 3.32
CA CYS A 122 -8.30 -1.63 4.69
C CYS A 122 -8.14 -2.81 5.66
N ILE A 123 -9.01 -3.83 5.54
CA ILE A 123 -8.93 -5.03 6.38
C ILE A 123 -7.58 -5.74 6.18
N LEU A 124 -7.19 -6.00 4.92
CA LEU A 124 -5.93 -6.68 4.62
C LEU A 124 -4.72 -5.86 5.08
N GLY A 125 -4.73 -4.55 4.86
CA GLY A 125 -3.68 -3.64 5.29
C GLY A 125 -3.47 -3.68 6.81
N ASN A 126 -4.56 -3.57 7.58
CA ASN A 126 -4.52 -3.59 9.04
C ASN A 126 -4.08 -4.94 9.60
N LEU A 127 -4.53 -6.05 9.00
CA LEU A 127 -4.09 -7.39 9.41
C LEU A 127 -2.60 -7.59 9.17
N PHE A 128 -2.08 -7.12 8.03
CA PHE A 128 -0.66 -7.17 7.73
C PHE A 128 0.17 -6.27 8.64
N ASP A 129 -0.29 -5.04 8.92
CA ASP A 129 0.41 -4.13 9.83
C ASP A 129 0.53 -4.74 11.23
N ASN A 130 -0.56 -5.30 11.75
CA ASN A 130 -0.53 -6.00 13.03
C ASN A 130 0.45 -7.19 13.02
N ALA A 131 0.51 -7.96 11.94
CA ALA A 131 1.41 -9.10 11.82
C ALA A 131 2.90 -8.70 11.66
N ILE A 132 3.16 -7.49 11.15
CA ILE A 132 4.52 -6.95 10.98
C ILE A 132 5.01 -6.25 12.26
N GLU A 133 4.10 -5.72 13.08
CA GLU A 133 4.41 -5.01 14.33
C GLU A 133 4.50 -5.91 15.56
N ALA A 134 3.87 -7.09 15.54
CA ALA A 134 3.90 -8.08 16.63
C ALA A 134 5.25 -8.82 16.73
#